data_AF-A0A8G1TW65-F1
#
_entry.id   AF-A0A8G1TW65-F1
#
_cell.length_a   1.000
_cell.length_b   1.000
_cell.length_c   1.000
_cell.angle_alpha   90.00
_cell.angle_beta   90.00
_cell.angle_gamma   90.00
#
_symmetry.space_group_name_H-M   'P 1'
#
loop_
_entity.id
_entity.type
_entity.pdbx_description
1 polymer ?
#
loop_
_entity_poly.entity_id
_entity_poly.type
_entity_poly.pdbx_seq_one_letter_code
_entity_poly.pdbx_strand_id
1 'polypeptide(L)'
;MSKLLSTRCRLIAPALLAAALAGCAGSTGGARPQGAAAANAASSADSLAQTSWELVRWTQAGGALRDIPHGDNGEPVRLTFLAQGKQYRVNGFSGCNRYMGTYKLEGGKLYIDAPAATRMACPAPERARLEADYLRGLASIDTFTLDNGGAPRHLTFNLRGGDVLEFARRQDPPTP
;
A
#
# COMPACT_ATOMS: atom_id res chain seq x y z
N MET A 1 -14.38 -56.67 57.59
CA MET A 1 -13.79 -55.62 58.44
C MET A 1 -12.58 -55.06 57.69
N SER A 2 -12.71 -53.87 57.09
CA SER A 2 -11.99 -52.64 57.53
C SER A 2 -10.52 -52.66 57.05
N LYS A 3 -9.89 -51.72 56.31
CA LYS A 3 -10.05 -50.32 55.88
C LYS A 3 -9.00 -50.10 54.74
N LEU A 4 -9.32 -49.49 53.60
CA LEU A 4 -9.04 -48.09 53.17
C LEU A 4 -7.55 -47.65 53.00
N LEU A 5 -7.29 -47.07 51.80
CA LEU A 5 -6.32 -46.01 51.42
C LEU A 5 -4.82 -46.40 51.28
N SER A 6 -3.96 -45.80 50.43
CA SER A 6 -4.04 -44.69 49.47
C SER A 6 -2.70 -44.57 48.70
N THR A 7 -2.78 -44.31 47.39
CA THR A 7 -2.00 -43.35 46.57
C THR A 7 -0.46 -43.35 46.60
N ARG A 8 0.15 -43.53 45.42
CA ARG A 8 0.94 -42.50 44.68
C ARG A 8 1.50 -43.08 43.37
N CYS A 9 0.77 -42.90 42.26
CA CYS A 9 1.30 -43.14 40.92
C CYS A 9 2.16 -41.93 40.50
N ARG A 10 3.48 -42.11 40.45
CA ARG A 10 4.43 -41.10 39.97
C ARG A 10 4.77 -41.39 38.50
N LEU A 11 4.32 -40.47 37.64
CA LEU A 11 5.03 -39.80 36.54
C LEU A 11 5.98 -40.65 35.65
N ILE A 12 5.78 -40.60 34.34
CA ILE A 12 6.68 -39.93 33.36
C ILE A 12 6.02 -40.03 31.97
N ALA A 13 5.77 -38.88 31.36
CA ALA A 13 5.36 -38.73 29.97
C ALA A 13 6.57 -38.38 29.09
N PRO A 14 6.57 -38.71 27.79
CA PRO A 14 7.25 -37.89 26.81
C PRO A 14 6.19 -37.24 25.90
N ALA A 15 5.94 -35.95 26.13
CA ALA A 15 5.23 -35.12 25.16
C ALA A 15 6.20 -34.81 24.01
N LEU A 16 5.95 -35.38 22.84
CA LEU A 16 6.63 -35.03 21.59
C LEU A 16 6.18 -33.63 21.17
N LEU A 17 7.02 -32.62 21.47
CA LEU A 17 6.83 -31.26 21.02
C LEU A 17 7.28 -31.15 19.56
N ALA A 18 6.35 -31.32 18.61
CA ALA A 18 6.59 -30.99 17.22
C ALA A 18 6.58 -29.46 17.07
N ALA A 19 7.77 -28.85 17.08
CA ALA A 19 7.93 -27.43 16.78
C ALA A 19 7.64 -27.19 15.29
N ALA A 20 6.40 -26.82 14.97
CA ALA A 20 6.04 -26.29 13.66
C ALA A 20 6.69 -24.90 13.51
N LEU A 21 7.86 -24.84 12.88
CA LEU A 21 8.44 -23.61 12.39
C LEU A 21 7.55 -23.10 11.25
N ALA A 22 6.53 -22.32 11.61
CA ALA A 22 5.82 -21.47 10.67
C ALA A 22 6.82 -20.40 10.19
N GLY A 23 7.55 -20.71 9.12
CA GLY A 23 8.38 -19.73 8.43
C GLY A 23 7.46 -18.61 7.94
N CYS A 24 7.60 -17.41 8.50
CA CYS A 24 7.07 -16.21 7.88
C CYS A 24 7.80 -16.05 6.55
N ALA A 25 7.26 -16.64 5.49
CA ALA A 25 7.56 -16.23 4.14
C ALA A 25 7.13 -14.76 4.06
N GLY A 26 8.10 -13.87 4.29
CA GLY A 26 7.97 -12.44 4.09
C GLY A 26 7.72 -12.22 2.61
N SER A 27 6.48 -12.45 2.17
CA SER A 27 6.07 -12.13 0.83
C SER A 27 6.27 -10.63 0.70
N THR A 28 7.14 -10.23 -0.23
CA THR A 28 7.04 -8.96 -0.96
C THR A 28 5.70 -8.95 -1.73
N GLY A 29 4.60 -9.10 -1.00
CA GLY A 29 3.27 -9.33 -1.52
C GLY A 29 2.59 -7.99 -1.74
N GLY A 30 1.84 -7.89 -2.83
CA GLY A 30 1.07 -6.69 -3.14
C GLY A 30 0.17 -6.28 -1.99
N ALA A 31 -0.21 -5.01 -1.98
CA ALA A 31 -1.10 -4.41 -1.03
C ALA A 31 -2.41 -5.19 -0.92
N ARG A 32 -2.76 -5.58 0.29
CA ARG A 32 -4.03 -6.28 0.57
C ARG A 32 -5.18 -5.27 0.60
N PRO A 33 -6.31 -5.54 -0.05
CA PRO A 33 -7.49 -4.71 0.09
C PRO A 33 -8.04 -4.82 1.51
N GLN A 34 -8.48 -3.70 2.05
CA GLN A 34 -9.23 -3.63 3.29
C GLN A 34 -10.63 -3.07 3.01
N GLY A 35 -11.66 -3.82 3.40
CA GLY A 35 -13.06 -3.48 3.14
C GLY A 35 -13.57 -3.94 1.77
N ALA A 36 -14.89 -4.00 1.64
CA ALA A 36 -15.57 -4.55 0.45
C ALA A 36 -15.27 -3.75 -0.82
N ALA A 37 -15.20 -2.41 -0.74
CA ALA A 37 -14.89 -1.56 -1.88
C ALA A 37 -13.51 -1.86 -2.47
N ALA A 38 -12.47 -1.93 -1.63
CA ALA A 38 -11.12 -2.28 -2.07
C ALA A 38 -11.05 -3.72 -2.58
N ALA A 39 -11.75 -4.67 -1.94
CA ALA A 39 -11.78 -6.05 -2.39
C ALA A 39 -12.44 -6.21 -3.76
N ASN A 40 -13.54 -5.49 -4.00
CA ASN A 40 -14.20 -5.45 -5.30
C ASN A 40 -13.28 -4.84 -6.37
N ALA A 41 -12.60 -3.74 -6.06
CA ALA A 41 -11.61 -3.16 -6.97
C ALA A 41 -10.49 -4.16 -7.28
N ALA A 42 -9.95 -4.86 -6.28
CA ALA A 42 -8.88 -5.84 -6.47
C ALA A 42 -9.27 -7.07 -7.30
N SER A 43 -10.56 -7.26 -7.62
CA SER A 43 -11.05 -8.42 -8.37
C SER A 43 -10.95 -8.26 -9.89
N SER A 44 -10.71 -7.05 -10.40
CA SER A 44 -10.56 -6.76 -11.82
C SER A 44 -9.36 -5.85 -12.09
N ALA A 45 -8.63 -6.13 -13.17
CA ALA A 45 -7.47 -5.34 -13.57
C ALA A 45 -7.82 -3.89 -13.96
N ASP A 46 -9.05 -3.67 -14.42
CA ASP A 46 -9.50 -2.37 -14.93
C ASP A 46 -10.14 -1.47 -13.86
N SER A 47 -10.32 -1.95 -12.62
CA SER A 47 -11.11 -1.22 -11.61
C SER A 47 -10.53 0.14 -11.19
N LEU A 48 -9.20 0.27 -11.25
CA LEU A 48 -8.50 1.53 -11.01
C LEU A 48 -8.12 2.24 -12.31
N ALA A 49 -8.35 1.62 -13.48
CA ALA A 49 -7.93 2.19 -14.74
C ALA A 49 -8.60 3.55 -14.99
N GLN A 50 -7.83 4.47 -15.58
CA GLN A 50 -8.26 5.83 -15.89
C GLN A 50 -8.78 6.58 -14.65
N THR A 51 -8.08 6.46 -13.52
CA THR A 51 -8.39 7.23 -12.30
C THR A 51 -7.22 8.11 -11.88
N SER A 52 -7.52 9.31 -11.36
CA SER A 52 -6.53 10.29 -10.93
C SER A 52 -6.70 10.67 -9.46
N TRP A 53 -5.60 10.67 -8.71
CA TRP A 53 -5.58 10.83 -7.26
C TRP A 53 -4.55 11.86 -6.84
N GLU A 54 -4.92 12.74 -5.92
CA GLU A 54 -4.02 13.69 -5.29
C GLU A 54 -3.72 13.28 -3.86
N LEU A 55 -2.45 13.27 -3.46
CA LEU A 55 -2.07 13.06 -2.07
C LEU A 55 -2.45 14.31 -1.25
N VAL A 56 -3.45 14.16 -0.38
CA VAL A 56 -3.98 15.26 0.44
C VAL A 56 -3.51 15.20 1.88
N ARG A 57 -3.02 14.04 2.34
CA ARG A 57 -2.53 13.85 3.70
C ARG A 57 -1.52 12.73 3.79
N TRP A 58 -0.46 12.98 4.56
CA TRP A 58 0.59 12.01 4.86
C TRP A 58 0.82 12.02 6.37
N THR A 59 0.39 10.95 7.03
CA THR A 59 0.61 10.73 8.46
C THR A 59 1.78 9.77 8.63
N GLN A 60 2.81 10.18 9.37
CA GLN A 60 3.96 9.33 9.67
C GLN A 60 3.58 8.28 10.71
N ALA A 61 4.36 7.20 10.82
CA ALA A 61 4.11 6.10 11.79
C ALA A 61 3.88 6.55 13.25
N GLY A 62 4.44 7.70 13.66
CA GLY A 62 4.23 8.30 14.98
C GLY A 62 2.99 9.20 15.12
N GLY A 63 2.15 9.29 14.09
CA GLY A 63 0.96 10.15 14.05
C GLY A 63 1.24 11.61 13.64
N ALA A 64 2.50 12.01 13.52
CA ALA A 64 2.88 13.34 13.05
C ALA A 64 2.46 13.54 11.58
N LEU A 65 2.01 14.75 11.26
CA LEU A 65 1.71 15.11 9.88
C LEU A 65 2.96 15.58 9.17
N ARG A 66 3.19 15.00 7.99
CA ARG A 66 4.25 15.43 7.09
C ARG A 66 3.72 16.51 6.16
N ASP A 67 4.51 17.55 5.97
CA ASP A 67 4.24 18.58 4.97
C ASP A 67 4.30 17.99 3.55
N ILE A 68 3.29 18.32 2.75
CA ILE A 68 3.19 17.95 1.33
C ILE A 68 3.26 19.24 0.50
N PRO A 69 4.46 19.70 0.13
CA PRO A 69 4.60 20.87 -0.71
C PRO A 69 4.08 20.60 -2.13
N HIS A 70 3.52 21.63 -2.75
CA HIS A 70 3.24 21.63 -4.17
C HIS A 70 4.52 22.00 -4.95
N GLY A 71 4.56 21.65 -6.24
CA GLY A 71 5.58 22.12 -7.16
C GLY A 71 5.54 23.64 -7.34
N ASP A 72 6.58 24.21 -7.95
CA ASP A 72 6.72 25.67 -8.10
C ASP A 72 5.58 26.30 -8.94
N ASN A 73 4.90 25.50 -9.76
CA ASN A 73 3.71 25.84 -10.54
C ASN A 73 2.38 25.54 -9.81
N GLY A 74 2.42 25.23 -8.51
CA GLY A 74 1.26 24.83 -7.71
C GLY A 74 0.81 23.38 -7.92
N GLU A 75 1.59 22.57 -8.64
CA GLU A 75 1.21 21.19 -8.94
C GLU A 75 1.27 20.28 -7.71
N PRO A 76 0.18 19.56 -7.38
CA PRO A 76 0.17 18.67 -6.24
C PRO A 76 0.81 17.31 -6.54
N VAL A 77 1.19 16.58 -5.49
CA VAL A 77 1.63 15.19 -5.59
C VAL A 77 0.47 14.34 -6.10
N ARG A 78 0.68 13.63 -7.22
CA ARG A 78 -0.37 12.93 -7.97
C ARG A 78 -0.03 11.47 -8.21
N LEU A 79 -1.05 10.63 -8.25
CA LEU A 79 -1.03 9.25 -8.70
C LEU A 79 -2.17 9.04 -9.72
N THR A 80 -1.81 8.73 -10.95
CA THR A 80 -2.77 8.41 -12.00
C THR A 80 -2.59 6.97 -12.41
N PHE A 81 -3.68 6.20 -12.41
CA PHE A 81 -3.74 4.85 -12.96
C PHE A 81 -4.25 4.91 -14.40
N LEU A 82 -3.51 4.34 -15.33
CA LEU A 82 -3.82 4.33 -16.75
C LEU A 82 -3.85 2.89 -17.27
N ALA A 83 -4.80 2.61 -18.15
CA ALA A 83 -4.84 1.38 -18.93
C ALA A 83 -4.90 1.70 -20.42
N GLN A 84 -4.00 1.09 -21.19
CA GLN A 84 -4.03 1.11 -22.65
C GLN A 84 -3.95 -0.32 -23.16
N GLY A 85 -5.09 -0.89 -23.56
CA GLY A 85 -5.21 -2.33 -23.79
C GLY A 85 -4.90 -3.10 -22.49
N LYS A 86 -3.96 -4.04 -22.54
CA LYS A 86 -3.51 -4.83 -21.37
C LYS A 86 -2.30 -4.24 -20.64
N GLN A 87 -1.97 -2.98 -20.91
CA GLN A 87 -0.84 -2.29 -20.28
C GLN A 87 -1.35 -1.37 -19.18
N TYR A 88 -0.98 -1.68 -17.93
CA TYR A 88 -1.39 -0.97 -16.74
C TYR A 88 -0.23 -0.17 -16.18
N ARG A 89 -0.36 1.16 -16.22
CA ARG A 89 0.71 2.10 -15.86
C ARG A 89 0.26 3.05 -14.76
N VAL A 90 1.22 3.45 -13.93
CA VAL A 90 1.05 4.60 -13.04
C VAL A 90 1.93 5.73 -13.51
N ASN A 91 1.46 6.96 -13.34
CA ASN A 91 2.31 8.15 -13.47
C ASN A 91 1.88 9.23 -12.49
N GLY A 92 2.70 10.26 -12.36
CA GLY A 92 2.31 11.43 -11.60
C GLY A 92 3.45 12.38 -11.31
N PHE A 93 3.21 13.24 -10.32
CA PHE A 93 4.21 14.14 -9.73
C PHE A 93 4.53 13.64 -8.32
N SER A 94 5.81 13.51 -7.98
CA SER A 94 6.29 13.06 -6.66
C SER A 94 6.70 14.21 -5.74
N GLY A 95 6.31 15.45 -6.07
CA GLY A 95 6.67 16.66 -5.30
C GLY A 95 7.92 17.38 -5.82
N CYS A 96 8.71 16.71 -6.67
CA CYS A 96 9.86 17.30 -7.35
C CYS A 96 9.89 16.94 -8.84
N ASN A 97 9.85 15.66 -9.16
CA ASN A 97 9.89 15.17 -10.53
C ASN A 97 8.60 14.49 -10.96
N ARG A 98 8.51 14.25 -12.26
CA ARG A 98 7.55 13.30 -12.81
C ARG A 98 8.07 11.89 -12.62
N TYR A 99 7.16 10.97 -12.31
CA TYR A 99 7.46 9.55 -12.27
C TYR A 99 6.51 8.76 -13.15
N MET A 100 6.99 7.58 -13.53
CA MET A 100 6.21 6.58 -14.24
C MET A 100 6.57 5.19 -13.70
N GLY A 101 5.61 4.28 -13.82
CA GLY A 101 5.75 2.91 -13.36
C GLY A 101 4.63 2.04 -13.90
N THR A 102 4.54 0.85 -13.34
CA THR A 102 3.48 -0.12 -13.66
C THR A 102 2.68 -0.43 -12.42
N TYR A 103 1.44 -0.86 -12.63
CA TYR A 103 0.66 -1.48 -11.57
C TYR A 103 0.01 -2.75 -12.07
N LYS A 104 -0.40 -3.60 -11.13
CA LYS A 104 -1.25 -4.75 -11.42
C LYS A 104 -2.21 -5.00 -10.27
N LEU A 105 -3.42 -5.41 -10.61
CA LEU A 105 -4.39 -5.98 -9.68
C LEU A 105 -4.49 -7.47 -10.00
N GLU A 106 -3.90 -8.30 -9.14
CA GLU A 106 -3.77 -9.74 -9.38
C GLU A 106 -3.84 -10.50 -8.06
N GLY A 107 -4.57 -11.62 -8.05
CA GLY A 107 -4.74 -12.43 -6.84
C GLY A 107 -5.37 -11.65 -5.68
N GLY A 108 -6.26 -10.70 -6.00
CA GLY A 108 -6.91 -9.84 -5.01
C GLY A 108 -5.96 -8.86 -4.31
N LYS A 109 -4.84 -8.49 -4.95
CA LYS A 109 -3.85 -7.55 -4.39
C LYS A 109 -3.45 -6.49 -5.42
N LEU A 110 -3.13 -5.30 -4.93
CA LEU A 110 -2.55 -4.22 -5.73
C LEU A 110 -1.03 -4.25 -5.63
N TYR A 111 -0.35 -4.22 -6.77
CA TYR A 111 1.10 -4.04 -6.83
C TYR A 111 1.37 -2.77 -7.62
N ILE A 112 2.25 -1.92 -7.10
CA ILE A 112 2.77 -0.76 -7.82
C ILE A 112 4.29 -0.91 -7.84
N ASP A 113 4.86 -0.89 -9.03
CA ASP A 113 6.31 -0.89 -9.24
C ASP A 113 6.70 0.40 -9.95
N ALA A 114 7.42 1.27 -9.25
CA ALA A 114 7.73 2.62 -9.71
C ALA A 114 9.24 2.95 -9.64
N PRO A 115 10.09 2.45 -10.55
CA PRO A 115 11.49 2.85 -10.62
C PRO A 115 11.79 3.62 -11.92
N ALA A 116 11.18 4.80 -12.12
CA ALA A 116 11.70 5.81 -13.05
C ALA A 116 11.12 7.18 -12.72
N ALA A 117 11.96 8.08 -12.22
CA ALA A 117 11.69 9.51 -12.15
C ALA A 117 12.61 10.25 -13.13
N THR A 118 12.12 11.33 -13.71
CA THR A 118 12.99 12.25 -14.48
C THR A 118 14.02 12.86 -13.53
N ARG A 119 15.31 12.89 -13.86
CA ARG A 119 16.34 13.46 -12.97
C ARG A 119 16.49 14.97 -13.17
N MET A 120 15.56 15.78 -12.67
CA MET A 120 15.80 17.22 -12.51
C MET A 120 16.32 17.52 -11.10
N ALA A 121 17.09 18.60 -10.96
CA ALA A 121 17.56 19.05 -9.65
C ALA A 121 16.37 19.57 -8.83
N CYS A 122 16.08 18.93 -7.70
CA CYS A 122 15.10 19.43 -6.74
C CYS A 122 15.65 20.71 -6.09
N PRO A 123 14.90 21.83 -6.08
CA PRO A 123 15.43 23.10 -5.54
C PRO A 123 15.74 23.08 -4.04
N ALA A 124 15.20 22.11 -3.27
CA ALA A 124 15.50 21.94 -1.86
C ALA A 124 15.74 20.44 -1.52
N PRO A 125 16.65 20.11 -0.60
CA PRO A 125 16.90 18.72 -0.17
C PRO A 125 15.64 18.01 0.35
N GLU A 126 14.75 18.75 0.99
CA GLU A 126 13.50 18.28 1.59
C GLU A 126 12.52 17.81 0.51
N ARG A 127 12.52 18.47 -0.66
CA ARG A 127 11.75 18.02 -1.83
C ARG A 127 12.30 16.73 -2.41
N ALA A 128 13.63 16.59 -2.48
CA ALA A 128 14.25 15.34 -2.93
C ALA A 128 13.96 14.18 -1.97
N ARG A 129 13.97 14.43 -0.66
CA ARG A 129 13.59 13.44 0.37
C ARG A 129 12.13 13.05 0.26
N LEU A 130 11.21 14.01 0.12
CA LEU A 130 9.79 13.74 -0.08
C LEU A 130 9.56 12.83 -1.30
N GLU A 131 10.16 13.16 -2.43
CA GLU A 131 10.07 12.34 -3.65
C GLU A 131 10.57 10.91 -3.40
N ALA A 132 11.78 10.78 -2.85
CA ALA A 132 12.37 9.47 -2.61
C ALA A 132 11.50 8.64 -1.66
N ASP A 133 10.97 9.26 -0.61
CA ASP A 133 10.10 8.61 0.38
C ASP A 133 8.76 8.20 -0.25
N TYR A 134 8.16 9.07 -1.07
CA TYR A 134 6.89 8.81 -1.74
C TYR A 134 7.02 7.63 -2.72
N LEU A 135 8.05 7.62 -3.56
CA LEU A 135 8.28 6.54 -4.52
C LEU A 135 8.59 5.20 -3.83
N ARG A 136 9.36 5.21 -2.73
CA ARG A 136 9.54 4.00 -1.90
C ARG A 136 8.24 3.58 -1.22
N GLY A 137 7.41 4.53 -0.81
CA GLY A 137 6.09 4.28 -0.22
C GLY A 137 5.18 3.53 -1.18
N LEU A 138 5.08 3.98 -2.44
CA LEU A 138 4.28 3.29 -3.46
C LEU A 138 4.70 1.82 -3.67
N ALA A 139 6.00 1.51 -3.56
CA ALA A 139 6.52 0.14 -3.67
C ALA A 139 6.36 -0.71 -2.38
N SER A 140 5.98 -0.09 -1.26
CA SER A 140 5.93 -0.72 0.08
C SER A 140 4.56 -0.63 0.76
N ILE A 141 3.50 -0.44 -0.03
CA ILE A 141 2.12 -0.48 0.46
C ILE A 141 1.83 -1.87 1.05
N ASP A 142 1.35 -1.91 2.29
CA ASP A 142 0.89 -3.14 2.93
C ASP A 142 -0.59 -3.40 2.65
N THR A 143 -1.41 -2.35 2.78
CA THR A 143 -2.85 -2.44 2.54
C THR A 143 -3.40 -1.18 1.89
N PHE A 144 -4.53 -1.30 1.21
CA PHE A 144 -5.25 -0.15 0.67
C PHE A 144 -6.76 -0.23 0.95
N THR A 145 -7.39 0.93 1.06
CA THR A 145 -8.84 1.07 1.19
C THR A 145 -9.39 2.00 0.11
N LEU A 146 -10.67 1.80 -0.21
CA LEU A 146 -11.48 2.72 -1.00
C LEU A 146 -12.75 3.01 -0.20
N ASP A 147 -13.24 4.24 -0.24
CA ASP A 147 -14.48 4.64 0.44
C ASP A 147 -15.75 4.07 -0.22
N ASN A 148 -15.72 3.79 -1.52
CA ASN A 148 -16.85 3.22 -2.27
C ASN A 148 -16.38 2.32 -3.42
N GLY A 149 -17.13 1.25 -3.74
CA GLY A 149 -16.80 0.28 -4.78
C GLY A 149 -17.15 0.67 -6.22
N GLY A 150 -17.86 1.79 -6.45
CA GLY A 150 -18.23 2.25 -7.80
C GLY A 150 -17.46 3.50 -8.25
N ALA A 151 -17.63 4.58 -7.49
CA ALA A 151 -16.97 5.85 -7.76
C ALA A 151 -16.24 6.32 -6.50
N PRO A 152 -15.15 5.64 -6.10
CA PRO A 152 -14.42 6.01 -4.90
C PRO A 152 -13.92 7.46 -5.01
N ARG A 153 -14.01 8.20 -3.91
CA ARG A 153 -13.51 9.58 -3.79
C ARG A 153 -12.28 9.65 -2.89
N HIS A 154 -12.09 8.64 -2.04
CA HIS A 154 -10.96 8.54 -1.14
C HIS A 154 -10.25 7.19 -1.30
N LEU A 155 -8.93 7.25 -1.42
CA LEU A 155 -8.03 6.11 -1.47
C LEU A 155 -7.02 6.27 -0.33
N THR A 156 -6.83 5.23 0.48
CA THR A 156 -5.81 5.24 1.52
C THR A 156 -4.82 4.11 1.29
N PHE A 157 -3.53 4.40 1.46
CA PHE A 157 -2.46 3.42 1.52
C PHE A 157 -1.85 3.39 2.92
N ASN A 158 -1.87 2.23 3.56
CA ASN A 158 -1.08 1.97 4.75
C ASN A 158 0.23 1.32 4.32
N LEU A 159 1.35 1.97 4.59
CA LEU A 159 2.68 1.51 4.21
C LEU A 159 3.23 0.55 5.26
N ARG A 160 4.09 -0.40 4.85
CA ARG A 160 4.73 -1.35 5.79
C ARG A 160 5.57 -0.66 6.88
N GLY A 161 6.01 0.58 6.63
CA GLY A 161 6.72 1.41 7.61
C GLY A 161 5.83 2.09 8.66
N GLY A 162 4.49 1.95 8.57
CA GLY A 162 3.52 2.56 9.46
C GLY A 162 2.98 3.91 8.99
N ASP A 163 3.57 4.50 7.96
CA ASP A 163 3.06 5.71 7.33
C ASP A 163 1.72 5.46 6.63
N VAL A 164 0.85 6.46 6.62
CA VAL A 164 -0.47 6.45 5.97
C VAL A 164 -0.54 7.59 4.96
N LEU A 165 -0.83 7.23 3.71
CA LEU A 165 -1.05 8.16 2.61
C LEU A 165 -2.53 8.19 2.25
N GLU A 166 -3.16 9.36 2.32
CA GLU A 166 -4.57 9.54 1.95
C GLU A 166 -4.66 10.40 0.70
N PHE A 167 -5.46 9.92 -0.24
CA PHE A 167 -5.65 10.55 -1.54
C PHE A 167 -7.10 10.92 -1.79
N ALA A 168 -7.31 12.05 -2.46
CA ALA A 168 -8.61 12.47 -2.97
C ALA A 168 -8.68 12.30 -4.49
N ARG A 169 -9.81 11.79 -5.00
CA ARG A 169 -10.00 11.65 -6.45
C ARG A 169 -10.11 13.01 -7.13
N ARG A 170 -9.37 13.18 -8.22
CA ARG A 170 -9.35 14.38 -9.07
C ARG A 170 -10.01 14.08 -10.41
N GLN A 171 -9.88 15.02 -11.35
CA GLN A 171 -10.35 14.81 -12.72
C GLN A 171 -9.63 13.61 -13.33
N ASP A 172 -10.41 12.62 -13.73
CA ASP A 172 -9.90 11.42 -14.36
C ASP A 172 -9.36 11.74 -15.77
N PRO A 173 -8.31 11.04 -16.21
CA PRO A 173 -7.84 11.14 -17.60
C PRO A 173 -8.93 10.66 -18.57
N PRO A 174 -8.95 11.17 -19.81
CA PRO A 174 -9.86 10.68 -20.83
C PRO A 174 -9.59 9.20 -21.10
N THR A 175 -10.66 8.43 -21.30
CA THR A 175 -10.54 7.05 -21.79
C THR A 175 -9.94 7.07 -23.20
N PRO A 176 -8.96 6.20 -23.49
CA PRO A 176 -8.40 6.05 -24.84
C PRO A 176 -9.43 5.73 -25.91
#